data_AF-A0A949P5R8-F1
#
_entry.id   AF-A0A949P5R8-F1
#
_cell.length_a   1.000
_cell.length_b   1.000
_cell.length_c   1.000
_cell.angle_alpha   90.00
_cell.angle_beta   90.00
_cell.angle_gamma   90.00
#
_symmetry.space_group_name_H-M   'P 1'
#
loop_
_entity.id
_entity.type
_entity.pdbx_description
1 polymer ?
#
loop_
_entity_poly.entity_id
_entity_poly.type
_entity_poly.pdbx_seq_one_letter_code
_entity_poly.pdbx_strand_id
1 'polypeptide(L)'
;MALISMRQMLDHAAENNYGIPAFNVNNLEQVRAIMEAADKTSSPVIMQASAGARKYAGSTFLRHLMLAAIEEFPHIPIAMHQD
;
A
#
# COMPACT_ATOMS: atom_id res chain seq x y z
N MET A 1 -8.75 -2.52 9.07
CA MET A 1 -9.20 -3.63 8.20
C MET A 1 -8.06 -4.64 8.03
N ALA A 2 -8.20 -5.73 7.26
CA ALA A 2 -7.06 -6.60 6.91
C ALA A 2 -6.45 -6.16 5.57
N LEU A 3 -5.18 -6.49 5.32
CA LEU A 3 -4.59 -6.38 3.98
C LEU A 3 -5.38 -7.25 3.00
N ILE A 4 -5.55 -6.78 1.76
CA ILE A 4 -6.14 -7.57 0.69
C ILE A 4 -5.07 -8.19 -0.20
N SER A 5 -5.42 -9.30 -0.86
CA SER A 5 -4.51 -9.92 -1.80
C SER A 5 -4.35 -9.05 -3.06
N MET A 6 -3.13 -8.98 -3.59
CA MET A 6 -2.89 -8.29 -4.86
C MET A 6 -3.69 -8.93 -6.00
N ARG A 7 -3.89 -10.26 -5.97
CA ARG A 7 -4.71 -10.97 -6.97
C ARG A 7 -6.13 -10.40 -7.05
N GLN A 8 -6.82 -10.30 -5.91
CA GLN A 8 -8.16 -9.71 -5.86
C GLN A 8 -8.18 -8.28 -6.39
N MET A 9 -7.15 -7.49 -6.05
CA MET A 9 -7.04 -6.11 -6.47
C MET A 9 -6.86 -5.97 -8.00
N LEU A 10 -5.98 -6.79 -8.59
CA LEU A 10 -5.71 -6.79 -10.02
C LEU A 10 -6.83 -7.42 -10.85
N ASP A 11 -7.49 -8.45 -10.34
CA ASP A 11 -8.67 -9.04 -11.00
C ASP A 11 -9.77 -7.97 -11.15
N HIS A 12 -10.07 -7.24 -10.07
CA HIS A 12 -11.03 -6.14 -10.12
C HIS A 12 -10.60 -5.03 -11.09
N ALA A 13 -9.31 -4.67 -11.11
CA ALA A 13 -8.78 -3.67 -12.03
C ALA A 13 -8.96 -4.09 -13.51
N ALA A 14 -8.68 -5.36 -13.82
CA ALA A 14 -8.86 -5.93 -15.15
C ALA A 14 -10.34 -5.96 -15.58
N GLU A 15 -11.25 -6.35 -14.69
CA GLU A 15 -12.70 -6.38 -14.94
C GLU A 15 -13.29 -4.98 -15.20
N ASN A 16 -12.69 -3.95 -14.59
CA ASN A 16 -13.17 -2.57 -14.66
C ASN A 16 -12.29 -1.66 -15.53
N ASN A 17 -11.36 -2.23 -16.30
CA ASN A 17 -10.50 -1.54 -17.26
C ASN A 17 -9.73 -0.32 -16.69
N TYR A 18 -9.08 -0.50 -15.54
CA TYR A 18 -8.19 0.51 -14.96
C TYR A 18 -6.88 -0.09 -14.44
N GLY A 19 -5.90 0.77 -14.16
CA GLY A 19 -4.61 0.38 -13.60
C GLY A 19 -4.49 0.79 -12.13
N ILE A 20 -3.72 0.03 -11.35
CA ILE A 20 -3.46 0.34 -9.94
C ILE A 20 -1.99 0.70 -9.79
N PRO A 21 -1.65 1.89 -9.29
CA PRO A 21 -0.28 2.26 -9.06
C PRO A 21 0.31 1.43 -7.89
N ALA A 22 1.55 1.00 -8.09
CA ALA A 22 2.37 0.38 -7.06
C ALA A 22 3.49 1.34 -6.65
N PHE A 23 3.48 1.78 -5.40
CA PHE A 23 4.40 2.79 -4.89
C PHE A 23 5.39 2.19 -3.90
N ASN A 24 6.68 2.42 -4.11
CA ASN A 24 7.71 2.03 -3.15
C ASN A 24 7.63 2.89 -1.88
N VAL A 25 7.80 2.26 -0.72
CA VAL A 25 7.79 2.93 0.59
C VAL A 25 9.04 2.62 1.42
N ASN A 26 9.58 3.64 2.07
CA ASN A 26 10.80 3.59 2.86
C ASN A 26 10.65 4.26 4.24
N ASN A 27 9.67 5.14 4.45
CA ASN A 27 9.48 5.88 5.69
C ASN A 27 8.02 6.32 5.88
N LEU A 28 7.76 7.04 6.98
CA LEU A 28 6.43 7.52 7.36
C LEU A 28 5.86 8.51 6.34
N GLU A 29 6.67 9.49 5.92
CA GLU A 29 6.24 10.59 5.05
C GLU A 29 5.75 10.07 3.71
N GLN A 30 6.42 9.06 3.15
CA GLN A 30 6.01 8.41 1.91
C GLN A 30 4.70 7.64 2.08
N VAL A 31 4.56 6.86 3.15
CA VAL A 31 3.32 6.12 3.45
C VAL A 31 2.15 7.10 3.58
N ARG A 32 2.31 8.19 4.35
CA ARG A 32 1.26 9.22 4.47
C ARG A 32 0.91 9.86 3.15
N ALA A 33 1.90 10.27 2.36
CA ALA A 33 1.66 10.91 1.08
C ALA A 33 0.86 10.01 0.12
N ILE A 34 1.18 8.72 0.08
CA ILE A 34 0.47 7.73 -0.73
C ILE A 34 -0.96 7.55 -0.23
N MET A 35 -1.14 7.37 1.09
CA MET A 35 -2.45 7.10 1.68
C MET A 35 -3.39 8.30 1.61
N GLU A 36 -2.89 9.51 1.85
CA GLU A 36 -3.68 10.74 1.71
C GLU A 36 -4.09 10.98 0.25
N ALA A 37 -3.27 10.58 -0.72
CA ALA A 37 -3.64 10.64 -2.14
C ALA A 37 -4.69 9.58 -2.52
N ALA A 38 -4.53 8.35 -2.03
CA ALA A 38 -5.48 7.26 -2.23
C ALA A 38 -6.85 7.60 -1.61
N ASP A 39 -6.86 8.21 -0.43
CA ASP A 39 -8.06 8.69 0.26
C ASP A 39 -8.81 9.76 -0.55
N LYS A 40 -8.09 10.82 -0.96
CA LYS A 40 -8.66 11.91 -1.78
C LYS A 40 -9.26 11.44 -3.10
N THR A 41 -8.75 10.34 -3.65
CA THR A 41 -9.17 9.79 -4.95
C THR A 41 -10.04 8.54 -4.81
N SER A 42 -10.36 8.11 -3.59
CA SER A 42 -11.08 6.86 -3.31
C SER A 42 -10.53 5.66 -4.08
N SER A 43 -9.21 5.58 -4.20
CA SER A 43 -8.52 4.59 -5.04
C SER A 43 -7.87 3.48 -4.22
N PRO A 44 -7.86 2.23 -4.70
CA PRO A 44 -7.05 1.17 -4.10
C PRO A 44 -5.56 1.44 -4.35
N VAL A 45 -4.69 0.91 -3.48
CA VAL A 45 -3.25 1.14 -3.60
C VAL A 45 -2.40 -0.08 -3.26
N ILE A 46 -1.35 -0.31 -4.06
CA ILE A 46 -0.30 -1.27 -3.75
C ILE A 46 0.88 -0.50 -3.14
N MET A 47 1.21 -0.81 -1.89
CA MET A 47 2.44 -0.33 -1.26
C MET A 47 3.49 -1.44 -1.32
N GLN A 48 4.70 -1.11 -1.77
CA GLN A 48 5.75 -2.12 -2.00
C GLN A 48 7.07 -1.77 -1.33
N ALA A 49 7.77 -2.77 -0.82
CA ALA A 49 9.07 -2.59 -0.17
C ALA A 49 10.14 -3.49 -0.79
N SER A 50 11.14 -2.86 -1.41
CA SER A 50 12.30 -3.54 -1.96
C SER A 50 13.24 -4.06 -0.86
N ALA A 51 14.22 -4.88 -1.23
CA ALA A 51 15.29 -5.29 -0.32
C ALA A 51 16.04 -4.09 0.28
N GLY A 52 16.25 -3.02 -0.50
CA GLY A 52 16.87 -1.78 -0.04
C GLY A 52 16.02 -1.06 1.01
N ALA A 53 14.71 -0.99 0.82
CA ALA A 53 13.79 -0.41 1.81
C ALA A 53 13.80 -1.19 3.12
N ARG A 54 13.80 -2.53 3.06
CA ARG A 54 13.90 -3.39 4.24
C ARG A 54 15.24 -3.22 4.97
N LYS A 55 16.34 -3.01 4.24
CA LYS A 55 17.66 -2.74 4.84
C LYS A 55 17.71 -1.36 5.52
N TYR A 56 17.10 -0.35 4.90
CA TYR A 56 17.09 1.04 5.39
C TYR A 56 16.18 1.20 6.62
N ALA A 57 14.91 0.85 6.49
CA ALA A 57 13.90 1.08 7.52
C ALA A 57 13.79 -0.07 8.54
N GLY A 58 14.17 -1.29 8.14
CA GLY A 58 13.89 -2.50 8.89
C GLY A 58 12.49 -3.05 8.61
N SER A 59 12.39 -4.37 8.44
CA SER A 59 11.11 -5.03 8.11
C SER A 59 10.03 -4.84 9.17
N THR A 60 10.41 -4.76 10.45
CA THR A 60 9.47 -4.50 11.55
C THR A 60 8.85 -3.10 11.44
N PHE A 61 9.65 -2.07 11.16
CA PHE A 61 9.14 -0.72 10.99
C PHE A 61 8.20 -0.62 9.79
N LEU A 62 8.60 -1.18 8.65
CA LEU A 62 7.72 -1.20 7.47
C LEU A 62 6.40 -1.91 7.75
N ARG A 63 6.42 -3.05 8.44
CA ARG A 63 5.20 -3.73 8.88
C ARG A 63 4.32 -2.82 9.73
N HIS A 64 4.89 -2.10 10.70
CA HIS A 64 4.11 -1.23 11.58
C HIS A 64 3.59 0.03 10.88
N LEU A 65 4.33 0.59 9.92
CA LEU A 65 3.83 1.66 9.06
C LEU A 65 2.61 1.20 8.24
N MET A 66 2.67 -0.02 7.71
CA MET A 66 1.54 -0.61 6.99
C MET A 66 0.32 -0.85 7.89
N LEU A 67 0.53 -1.32 9.12
CA LEU A 67 -0.56 -1.50 10.09
C LEU A 67 -1.21 -0.16 10.44
N ALA A 68 -0.39 0.88 10.68
CA ALA A 68 -0.89 2.23 10.94
C ALA A 68 -1.72 2.78 9.77
N ALA A 69 -1.26 2.58 8.53
CA ALA A 69 -2.01 3.01 7.33
C ALA A 69 -3.39 2.33 7.23
N ILE A 70 -3.49 1.04 7.55
CA ILE A 70 -4.76 0.30 7.51
C ILE A 70 -5.71 0.69 8.66
N GLU A 71 -5.15 1.14 9.78
CA GLU A 71 -5.90 1.64 10.93
C GLU A 71 -6.45 3.04 10.68
N GLU A 72 -5.62 3.94 10.15
CA GLU A 72 -5.99 5.33 9.84
C GLU A 72 -6.92 5.45 8.63
N PHE A 73 -6.78 4.58 7.63
CA PHE A 73 -7.58 4.58 6.40
C PHE A 73 -8.32 3.24 6.21
N PRO A 74 -9.27 2.88 7.10
CA PRO A 74 -9.87 1.55 7.12
C PRO A 74 -10.74 1.24 5.88
N HIS A 75 -11.17 2.26 5.13
CA HIS A 75 -11.98 2.16 3.91
C HIS A 75 -11.15 2.02 2.63
N ILE A 76 -9.83 2.20 2.69
CA ILE A 76 -8.96 2.10 1.51
C ILE A 76 -8.44 0.65 1.37
N PRO A 77 -8.65 -0.02 0.22
CA PRO A 77 -8.06 -1.33 -0.03
C PRO A 77 -6.54 -1.20 -0.24
N ILE A 78 -5.77 -1.89 0.59
CA ILE A 78 -4.30 -1.87 0.55
C ILE A 78 -3.76 -3.29 0.37
N ALA A 79 -2.83 -3.45 -0.56
CA ALA A 79 -1.96 -4.62 -0.66
C ALA A 79 -0.52 -4.24 -0.29
N MET A 80 0.14 -5.06 0.53
CA MET A 80 1.57 -4.95 0.79
C MET A 80 2.34 -5.93 -0.10
N HIS A 81 3.25 -5.43 -0.92
CA HIS A 81 4.05 -6.22 -1.85
C HIS A 81 5.53 -6.24 -1.48
N GLN A 82 6.14 -7.40 -1.63
CA GLN A 82 7.59 -7.52 -1.66
C GLN A 82 8.04 -7.43 -3.12
N ASP A 83 8.55 -6.25 -3.47
CA ASP A 83 9.21 -5.93 -4.75
C ASP A 83 10.56 -6.67 -4.87
#